data_AF-A0A821KFC7-F1
#
_entry.id   AF-A0A821KFC7-F1
#
_cell.length_a   1.000
_cell.length_b   1.000
_cell.length_c   1.000
_cell.angle_alpha   90.00
_cell.angle_beta   90.00
_cell.angle_gamma   90.00
#
_symmetry.space_group_name_H-M   'P 1'
#
loop_
_entity.id
_entity.type
_entity.pdbx_description
1 polymer ?
#
loop_
_entity_poly.entity_id
_entity_poly.type
_entity_poly.pdbx_seq_one_letter_code
_entity_poly.pdbx_strand_id
1 'polypeptide(L)'
;MDSSSTFLVDASSIHSSSTSSVDASPIDNVDTADDGLTLENVLYAGSSQNRCVICRRIRDSSTNMITMPKSSRLDLLIVHRMYATQNVRCCEQHIVGHDRLNPMDTVEMNDRKNLKTTLPPQELLLILEDLLTLIQEAIKSPRLDFRDPALSNDDYLTWTGWNIAQFDMMFDMLSPFLRSSCNREPRNALAIFWIKAKTNLSFSQIGSLFNYTGDSEARRKRVADTFDSVRILLVRNLVPLNLGVYHLTRDQALIHNTAFSKEFWDNKVTIIWD
;
A
#
# COMPACT_ATOMS: atom_id res chain seq x y z
N MET A 1 33.69 -9.32 -30.32
CA MET A 1 34.32 -8.00 -30.49
C MET A 1 34.06 -7.26 -29.21
N ASP A 2 34.97 -7.45 -28.26
CA ASP A 2 34.94 -6.86 -26.94
C ASP A 2 35.25 -5.36 -27.03
N SER A 3 34.59 -4.57 -26.19
CA SER A 3 35.01 -3.21 -25.89
C SER A 3 34.79 -2.95 -24.41
N SER A 4 35.85 -3.23 -23.66
CA SER A 4 36.06 -2.79 -22.29
C SER A 4 36.30 -1.27 -22.26
N SER A 5 35.79 -0.59 -21.25
CA SER A 5 36.30 0.74 -20.86
C SER A 5 36.18 0.89 -19.34
N THR A 6 37.32 0.65 -18.70
CA THR A 6 37.62 0.90 -17.29
C THR A 6 38.10 2.35 -17.18
N PHE A 7 37.49 3.15 -16.31
CA PHE A 7 38.02 4.47 -15.94
C PHE A 7 38.73 4.36 -14.58
N LEU A 8 40.05 4.53 -14.62
CA LEU A 8 40.92 4.86 -13.49
C LEU A 8 41.07 6.38 -13.46
N VAL A 9 40.92 7.00 -12.29
CA VAL A 9 41.40 8.37 -12.06
C VAL A 9 42.33 8.33 -10.86
N ASP A 10 43.59 8.61 -11.14
CA ASP A 10 44.70 8.64 -10.19
C ASP A 10 44.87 10.05 -9.60
N ALA A 11 45.41 10.09 -8.39
CA ALA A 11 45.63 11.29 -7.58
C ALA A 11 47.01 11.93 -7.83
N SER A 12 47.08 13.26 -7.69
CA SER A 12 48.23 14.17 -7.39
C SER A 12 48.02 15.48 -8.17
N SER A 13 48.37 16.70 -7.74
CA SER A 13 49.34 17.23 -6.77
C SER A 13 49.06 18.74 -6.60
N ILE A 14 48.96 19.26 -5.39
CA ILE A 14 49.90 20.18 -4.70
C ILE A 14 50.56 21.26 -5.58
N HIS A 15 50.24 22.53 -5.32
CA HIS A 15 51.22 23.62 -5.31
C HIS A 15 50.90 24.66 -4.21
N SER A 16 51.98 25.06 -3.56
CA SER A 16 52.19 25.90 -2.39
C SER A 16 52.03 27.40 -2.64
N SER A 17 51.76 28.21 -1.59
CA SER A 17 52.77 29.12 -0.98
C SER A 17 52.21 30.13 0.05
N SER A 18 53.05 30.32 1.08
CA SER A 18 53.34 31.55 1.85
C SER A 18 52.44 32.04 2.99
N THR A 19 53.11 32.11 4.14
CA THR A 19 52.81 32.68 5.45
C THR A 19 52.84 34.21 5.48
N SER A 20 51.92 34.83 6.22
CA SER A 20 52.19 36.02 7.04
C SER A 20 51.25 36.08 8.25
N SER A 21 51.80 36.60 9.34
CA SER A 21 51.37 36.47 10.72
C SER A 21 50.56 37.68 11.22
N VAL A 22 49.50 37.36 11.96
CA VAL A 22 48.96 38.02 13.18
C VAL A 22 48.63 39.51 13.11
N ASP A 23 47.33 39.81 13.18
CA ASP A 23 46.84 40.83 14.11
C ASP A 23 45.50 40.37 14.71
N ALA A 24 45.47 40.29 16.03
CA ALA A 24 44.32 39.87 16.81
C ALA A 24 43.42 41.09 17.09
N SER A 25 42.16 40.99 16.71
CA SER A 25 41.09 41.87 17.19
C SER A 25 39.88 41.00 17.56
N PRO A 26 39.12 41.36 18.61
CA PRO A 26 38.17 40.47 19.25
C PRO A 26 37.00 40.22 18.31
N ILE A 27 36.76 38.95 17.97
CA ILE A 27 35.53 38.57 17.27
C ILE A 27 34.41 38.62 18.30
N ASP A 28 33.59 39.64 18.13
CA ASP A 28 32.27 39.80 18.73
C ASP A 28 31.48 38.49 18.69
N ASN A 29 30.69 38.28 19.74
CA ASN A 29 29.70 37.21 19.88
C ASN A 29 29.01 36.93 18.54
N VAL A 30 29.36 35.80 17.92
CA VAL A 30 28.55 35.24 16.85
C VAL A 30 27.26 34.78 17.50
N ASP A 31 26.20 35.57 17.28
CA ASP A 31 24.82 35.11 17.40
C ASP A 31 24.75 33.71 16.79
N THR A 32 24.52 32.71 17.64
CA THR A 32 24.15 31.37 17.18
C THR A 32 22.73 31.46 16.68
N ALA A 33 22.59 32.05 15.48
CA ALA A 33 21.35 32.07 14.73
C ALA A 33 20.90 30.61 14.59
N ASP A 34 19.69 30.36 15.09
CA ASP A 34 18.97 29.11 14.98
C ASP A 34 18.76 28.81 13.49
N ASP A 35 19.72 28.12 12.87
CA ASP A 35 19.79 27.72 11.44
C ASP A 35 18.67 26.72 11.04
N GLY A 36 17.59 26.65 11.81
CA GLY A 36 16.45 25.79 11.56
C GLY A 36 15.51 26.35 10.49
N LEU A 37 15.00 25.46 9.63
CA LEU A 37 13.95 25.83 8.68
C LEU A 37 12.60 25.86 9.41
N THR A 38 11.85 26.94 9.22
CA THR A 38 10.50 27.06 9.77
C THR A 38 9.48 26.51 8.78
N LEU A 39 8.72 25.50 9.20
CA LEU A 39 7.59 24.94 8.48
C LEU A 39 6.29 25.39 9.17
N GLU A 40 5.71 26.50 8.73
CA GLU A 40 4.55 27.15 9.39
C GLU A 40 3.35 26.22 9.60
N ASN A 41 3.21 25.20 8.76
CA ASN A 41 2.10 24.26 8.77
C ASN A 41 2.46 22.88 9.35
N VAL A 42 3.66 22.71 9.89
CA VAL A 42 4.10 21.45 10.49
C VAL A 42 4.50 21.67 11.94
N LEU A 43 3.83 20.97 12.84
CA LEU A 43 4.12 21.03 14.26
C LEU A 43 5.24 20.07 14.63
N TYR A 44 6.30 20.57 15.27
CA TYR A 44 7.41 19.78 15.77
C TYR A 44 7.11 19.28 17.19
N ALA A 45 6.80 17.99 17.30
CA ALA A 45 6.70 17.29 18.57
C ALA A 45 8.07 16.70 18.93
N GLY A 46 8.83 17.44 19.74
CA GLY A 46 10.10 16.95 20.29
C GLY A 46 9.94 15.67 21.12
N SER A 47 11.06 15.00 21.38
CA SER A 47 11.12 13.76 22.16
C SER A 47 10.55 13.94 23.57
N SER A 48 9.32 13.48 23.80
CA SER A 48 8.76 13.29 25.14
C SER A 48 8.66 11.80 25.41
N GLN A 49 9.49 11.30 26.34
CA GLN A 49 9.50 9.90 26.72
C GLN A 49 8.41 9.54 27.75
N ASN A 50 7.78 10.55 28.37
CA ASN A 50 6.87 10.39 29.50
C ASN A 50 5.39 10.64 29.16
N ARG A 51 5.08 11.15 27.96
CA ARG A 51 3.71 11.43 27.52
C ARG A 51 3.47 10.93 26.11
N CYS A 52 2.26 10.45 25.86
CA CYS A 52 1.84 10.07 24.52
C CYS A 52 1.80 11.28 23.58
N VAL A 53 2.42 11.16 22.39
CA VAL A 53 2.40 12.23 21.39
C VAL A 53 1.03 12.46 20.75
N ILE A 54 0.09 11.53 20.90
CA ILE A 54 -1.27 11.62 20.35
C ILE A 54 -2.23 12.15 21.42
N CYS A 55 -2.46 11.38 22.50
CA CYS A 55 -3.48 11.67 23.51
C CYS A 55 -2.95 12.29 24.81
N ARG A 56 -1.65 12.58 24.91
CA ARG A 56 -1.00 13.23 26.07
C ARG A 56 -1.07 12.48 27.41
N ARG A 57 -1.67 11.28 27.46
CA ARG A 57 -1.63 10.41 28.65
C ARG A 57 -0.18 10.21 29.11
N ILE A 58 0.01 10.33 30.42
CA ILE A 58 1.30 10.12 31.06
C ILE A 58 1.51 8.61 31.19
N ARG A 59 2.77 8.18 31.12
CA ARG A 59 3.11 6.79 31.42
C ARG A 59 2.76 6.46 32.88
N ASP A 60 1.75 5.63 33.08
CA ASP A 60 1.38 5.04 34.35
C ASP A 60 1.37 3.49 34.25
N SER A 61 1.05 2.81 35.35
CA SER A 61 1.00 1.34 35.40
C SER A 61 -0.10 0.73 34.53
N SER A 62 -1.10 1.51 34.10
CA SER A 62 -2.21 1.08 33.24
C SER A 62 -2.01 1.38 31.76
N THR A 63 -1.03 2.22 31.42
CA THR A 63 -0.84 2.71 30.05
C THR A 63 0.40 2.10 29.42
N ASN A 64 0.21 1.08 28.58
CA ASN A 64 1.28 0.54 27.74
C ASN A 64 1.68 1.57 26.67
N MET A 65 2.90 2.07 26.80
CA MET A 65 3.50 3.01 25.87
C MET A 65 4.64 2.35 25.09
N ILE A 66 4.56 2.44 23.77
CA ILE A 66 5.58 1.95 22.85
C ILE A 66 6.33 3.12 22.22
N THR A 67 7.54 2.85 21.75
CA THR A 67 8.23 3.78 20.85
C THR A 67 7.48 3.79 19.53
N MET A 68 7.12 4.97 19.04
CA MET A 68 6.34 5.10 17.81
C MET A 68 7.16 4.59 16.62
N PRO A 69 6.65 3.60 15.87
CA PRO A 69 7.28 3.09 14.65
C PRO A 69 7.50 4.19 13.61
N LYS A 70 8.49 3.99 12.70
CA LYS A 70 8.78 4.96 11.63
C LYS A 70 7.54 5.22 10.75
N SER A 71 6.83 4.18 10.34
CA SER A 71 5.62 4.27 9.52
C SER A 71 4.55 5.13 10.19
N SER A 72 4.29 4.94 11.49
CA SER A 72 3.28 5.74 12.21
C SER A 72 3.71 7.20 12.41
N ARG A 73 5.02 7.48 12.53
CA ARG A 73 5.53 8.87 12.56
C ARG A 73 5.29 9.57 11.23
N LEU A 74 5.42 8.86 10.12
CA LEU A 74 5.09 9.38 8.78
C LEU A 74 3.59 9.57 8.62
N ASP A 75 2.76 8.64 9.09
CA ASP A 75 1.29 8.80 9.11
C ASP A 75 0.89 10.05 9.90
N LEU A 76 1.53 10.29 11.06
CA LEU A 76 1.30 11.47 11.90
C LEU A 76 1.65 12.77 11.17
N LEU A 77 2.73 12.78 10.39
CA LEU A 77 3.12 13.91 9.55
C LEU A 77 2.11 14.15 8.42
N ILE A 78 1.69 13.10 7.72
CA ILE A 78 0.82 13.19 6.55
C ILE A 78 -0.61 13.56 6.95
N VAL A 79 -1.17 12.88 7.96
CA VAL A 79 -2.57 13.02 8.37
C VAL A 79 -2.77 14.21 9.30
N HIS A 80 -1.87 14.40 10.27
CA HIS A 80 -2.03 15.41 11.32
C HIS A 80 -1.08 16.60 11.21
N ARG A 81 -0.25 16.65 10.15
CA ARG A 81 0.74 17.72 9.93
C ARG A 81 1.66 17.92 11.13
N MET A 82 2.04 16.82 11.79
CA MET A 82 2.86 16.87 12.99
C MET A 82 4.03 15.91 12.86
N TYR A 83 5.25 16.44 12.96
CA TYR A 83 6.47 15.65 12.92
C TYR A 83 6.85 15.19 14.33
N ALA A 84 7.07 13.88 14.46
CA ALA A 84 7.59 13.27 15.68
C ALA A 84 9.03 12.77 15.45
N THR A 85 9.94 13.19 16.32
CA THR A 85 11.35 12.74 16.26
C THR A 85 11.49 11.25 16.56
N GLN A 86 12.69 10.73 16.35
CA GLN A 86 13.05 9.40 16.84
C GLN A 86 12.82 9.32 18.36
N ASN A 87 12.41 8.14 18.83
CA ASN A 87 12.14 7.82 20.25
C ASN A 87 10.90 8.46 20.89
N VAL A 88 10.08 9.18 20.12
CA VAL A 88 8.76 9.64 20.60
C VAL A 88 7.89 8.43 20.94
N ARG A 89 7.14 8.52 22.05
CA ARG A 89 6.28 7.44 22.51
C ARG A 89 4.79 7.71 22.25
N CYS A 90 4.04 6.65 22.02
CA CYS A 90 2.58 6.67 21.97
C CYS A 90 1.98 5.49 22.74
N CYS A 91 0.71 5.61 23.10
CA CYS A 91 -0.04 4.48 23.65
C CYS A 91 -0.21 3.41 22.57
N GLU A 92 -0.08 2.14 22.95
CA GLU A 92 -0.19 0.99 22.03
C GLU A 92 -1.52 0.96 21.26
N GLN A 93 -2.62 1.41 21.89
CA GLN A 93 -3.96 1.50 21.28
C GLN A 93 -4.03 2.38 20.02
N HIS A 94 -3.06 3.27 19.81
CA HIS A 94 -3.03 4.16 18.65
C HIS A 94 -2.33 3.53 17.43
N ILE A 95 -1.71 2.36 17.59
CA ILE A 95 -1.04 1.65 16.52
C ILE A 95 -1.88 0.45 16.08
N VAL A 96 -2.16 0.37 14.77
CA VAL A 96 -2.95 -0.69 14.13
C VAL A 96 -2.04 -1.48 13.19
N GLY A 97 -2.25 -2.80 13.12
CA GLY A 97 -1.54 -3.65 12.16
C GLY A 97 -0.02 -3.71 12.37
N HIS A 98 0.44 -3.45 13.60
CA HIS A 98 1.83 -3.41 14.08
C HIS A 98 2.60 -2.11 13.87
N ASP A 99 2.33 -1.31 12.84
CA ASP A 99 3.16 -0.13 12.57
C ASP A 99 2.42 1.10 12.01
N ARG A 100 1.10 1.04 11.78
CA ARG A 100 0.33 2.16 11.23
C ARG A 100 -0.39 2.94 12.31
N LEU A 101 -0.48 4.25 12.13
CA LEU A 101 -1.32 5.08 12.99
C LEU A 101 -2.79 4.74 12.74
N ASN A 102 -3.60 4.67 13.79
CA ASN A 102 -5.05 4.52 13.63
C ASN A 102 -5.62 5.75 12.89
N PRO A 103 -6.24 5.59 11.71
CA PRO A 103 -6.75 6.73 10.93
C PRO A 103 -7.85 7.53 11.65
N MET A 104 -8.50 6.93 12.64
CA MET A 104 -9.58 7.56 13.42
C MET A 104 -9.07 8.36 14.63
N ASP A 105 -7.77 8.27 14.93
CA ASP A 105 -7.21 9.03 16.04
C ASP A 105 -7.25 10.53 15.76
N THR A 106 -7.48 11.30 16.81
CA THR A 106 -7.32 12.76 16.78
C THR A 106 -6.18 13.14 17.73
N VAL A 107 -5.32 14.04 17.27
CA VAL A 107 -4.21 14.53 18.09
C VAL A 107 -4.76 15.54 19.10
N GLU A 108 -4.61 15.23 20.38
CA GLU A 108 -5.03 16.10 21.49
C GLU A 108 -4.12 17.33 21.54
N MET A 109 -4.62 18.49 21.11
CA MET A 109 -3.86 19.74 21.02
C MET A 109 -3.89 20.58 22.30
N ASN A 110 -4.68 20.20 23.30
CA ASN A 110 -4.68 20.89 24.58
C ASN A 110 -3.28 20.88 25.22
N ASP A 111 -2.87 22.02 25.80
CA ASP A 111 -1.56 22.24 26.43
C ASP A 111 -0.33 22.06 25.52
N ARG A 112 -0.48 22.30 24.21
CA ARG A 112 0.62 22.25 23.23
C ARG A 112 1.14 23.62 22.78
N LYS A 113 1.04 24.64 23.63
CA LYS A 113 1.42 26.04 23.34
C LYS A 113 2.90 26.25 22.96
N ASN A 114 3.75 25.28 23.27
CA ASN A 114 5.20 25.33 23.06
C ASN A 114 5.68 24.44 21.90
N LEU A 115 4.77 23.88 21.09
CA LEU A 115 5.20 23.19 19.88
C LEU A 115 5.88 24.20 18.95
N LYS A 116 7.06 23.81 18.46
CA LYS A 116 7.82 24.64 17.53
C LYS A 116 7.39 24.32 16.11
N THR A 117 7.57 25.26 15.20
CA THR A 117 7.48 25.06 13.74
C THR A 117 8.87 25.03 13.09
N THR A 118 9.91 25.37 13.86
CA THR A 118 11.31 25.34 13.44
C THR A 118 11.88 23.96 13.69
N LEU A 119 12.39 23.34 12.61
CA LEU A 119 13.03 22.02 12.66
C LEU A 119 14.55 22.16 12.47
N PRO A 120 15.37 21.38 13.20
CA PRO A 120 16.80 21.31 12.96
C PRO A 120 17.11 20.82 11.53
N PRO A 121 18.18 21.31 10.88
CA PRO A 121 18.54 20.91 9.51
C PRO A 121 18.67 19.40 9.31
N GLN A 122 19.20 18.68 10.30
CA GLN A 122 19.38 17.22 10.21
C GLN A 122 18.05 16.47 10.20
N GLU A 123 17.07 16.91 11.01
CA GLU A 123 15.73 16.31 11.02
C GLU A 123 14.99 16.61 9.71
N LEU A 124 15.19 17.80 9.14
CA LEU A 124 14.61 18.17 7.85
C LEU A 124 15.09 17.26 6.72
N LEU A 125 16.39 16.95 6.66
CA LEU A 125 16.95 16.06 5.65
C LEU A 125 16.35 14.65 5.74
N LEU A 126 16.20 14.12 6.96
CA LEU A 126 15.58 12.80 7.18
C LEU A 126 14.12 12.77 6.72
N ILE A 127 13.35 13.82 7.03
CA ILE A 127 11.97 13.93 6.56
C ILE A 127 11.93 13.97 5.03
N LEU A 128 12.81 14.76 4.41
CA LEU A 128 12.83 14.91 2.96
C LEU A 128 13.18 13.59 2.27
N GLU A 129 14.16 12.83 2.77
CA GLU A 129 14.51 11.50 2.27
C GLU A 129 13.35 10.50 2.42
N ASP A 130 12.66 10.52 3.55
CA ASP A 130 11.49 9.66 3.78
C ASP A 130 10.33 10.03 2.84
N LEU A 131 10.05 11.33 2.65
CA LEU A 131 9.03 11.80 1.72
C LEU A 131 9.38 11.46 0.27
N LEU A 132 10.64 11.61 -0.14
CA LEU A 132 11.10 11.23 -1.48
C LEU A 132 10.93 9.72 -1.71
N THR A 133 11.23 8.90 -0.70
CA THR A 133 11.04 7.45 -0.77
C THR A 133 9.55 7.11 -0.94
N LEU A 134 8.67 7.72 -0.14
CA LEU A 134 7.22 7.53 -0.26
C LEU A 134 6.69 7.97 -1.63
N ILE A 135 7.17 9.10 -2.16
CA ILE A 135 6.78 9.56 -3.49
C ILE A 135 7.24 8.55 -4.56
N GLN A 136 8.47 8.04 -4.46
CA GLN A 136 8.97 7.03 -5.39
C GLN A 136 8.16 5.73 -5.33
N GLU A 137 7.74 5.31 -4.14
CA GLU A 137 6.87 4.16 -3.94
C GLU A 137 5.47 4.39 -4.50
N ALA A 138 4.87 5.57 -4.25
CA ALA A 138 3.56 5.95 -4.78
C ALA A 138 3.53 6.03 -6.32
N ILE A 139 4.65 6.40 -6.95
CA ILE A 139 4.77 6.39 -8.42
C ILE A 139 4.82 4.96 -8.95
N LYS A 140 5.40 4.02 -8.19
CA LYS A 140 5.53 2.61 -8.57
C LYS A 140 4.31 1.78 -8.20
N SER A 141 3.49 2.20 -7.25
CA SER A 141 2.31 1.46 -6.82
C SER A 141 1.28 1.34 -7.96
N PRO A 142 0.53 0.23 -8.02
CA PRO A 142 -0.62 0.13 -8.91
C PRO A 142 -1.60 1.28 -8.65
N ARG A 143 -2.22 1.84 -9.71
CA ARG A 143 -3.24 2.89 -9.54
C ARG A 143 -4.55 2.33 -9.02
N LEU A 144 -4.77 1.03 -9.21
CA LEU A 144 -5.89 0.27 -8.69
C LEU A 144 -5.32 -0.99 -8.03
N ASP A 145 -5.45 -1.10 -6.70
CA ASP A 145 -4.99 -2.24 -5.90
C ASP A 145 -6.14 -2.78 -5.07
N PHE A 146 -6.59 -4.00 -5.34
CA PHE A 146 -7.66 -4.65 -4.60
C PHE A 146 -7.25 -5.10 -3.19
N ARG A 147 -6.00 -4.88 -2.79
CA ARG A 147 -5.58 -4.98 -1.38
C ARG A 147 -5.79 -3.70 -0.59
N ASP A 148 -6.04 -2.58 -1.27
CA ASP A 148 -6.23 -1.30 -0.60
C ASP A 148 -7.55 -1.35 0.21
N PRO A 149 -7.48 -1.26 1.55
CA PRO A 149 -8.68 -1.25 2.39
C PRO A 149 -9.53 0.00 2.19
N ALA A 150 -9.02 1.04 1.51
CA ALA A 150 -9.78 2.24 1.19
C ALA A 150 -10.79 2.04 0.05
N LEU A 151 -10.68 0.96 -0.73
CA LEU A 151 -11.65 0.67 -1.79
C LEU A 151 -13.02 0.32 -1.20
N SER A 152 -14.04 1.04 -1.64
CA SER A 152 -15.42 0.87 -1.19
C SER A 152 -16.14 -0.25 -1.92
N ASN A 153 -17.32 -0.65 -1.41
CA ASN A 153 -18.21 -1.57 -2.12
C ASN A 153 -18.60 -1.06 -3.51
N ASP A 154 -18.79 0.25 -3.67
CA ASP A 154 -19.14 0.87 -4.94
C ASP A 154 -17.97 0.78 -5.95
N ASP A 155 -16.73 0.89 -5.48
CA ASP A 155 -15.54 0.70 -6.32
C ASP A 155 -15.45 -0.75 -6.81
N TYR A 156 -15.60 -1.72 -5.90
CA TYR A 156 -15.63 -3.13 -6.22
C TYR A 156 -16.74 -3.47 -7.23
N LEU A 157 -17.95 -2.96 -6.99
CA LEU A 157 -19.08 -3.15 -7.89
C LEU A 157 -18.78 -2.52 -9.24
N THR A 158 -18.27 -1.29 -9.30
CA THR A 158 -17.96 -0.58 -10.55
C THR A 158 -16.98 -1.38 -11.41
N TRP A 159 -15.86 -1.81 -10.83
CA TRP A 159 -14.78 -2.45 -11.59
C TRP A 159 -15.02 -3.92 -11.88
N THR A 160 -15.56 -4.68 -10.93
CA THR A 160 -15.66 -6.15 -11.03
C THR A 160 -17.08 -6.65 -11.21
N GLY A 161 -18.08 -5.87 -10.81
CA GLY A 161 -19.49 -6.30 -10.77
C GLY A 161 -19.90 -6.99 -9.48
N TRP A 162 -18.95 -7.20 -8.56
CA TRP A 162 -19.17 -7.85 -7.27
C TRP A 162 -19.01 -6.84 -6.15
N ASN A 163 -19.73 -7.01 -5.04
CA ASN A 163 -19.39 -6.31 -3.80
C ASN A 163 -18.18 -7.00 -3.12
N ILE A 164 -17.65 -6.37 -2.06
CA ILE A 164 -16.45 -6.87 -1.37
C ILE A 164 -16.65 -8.30 -0.86
N ALA A 165 -17.77 -8.58 -0.19
CA ALA A 165 -18.04 -9.90 0.38
C ALA A 165 -18.13 -11.00 -0.71
N GLN A 166 -18.77 -10.71 -1.83
CA GLN A 166 -18.84 -11.63 -2.97
C GLN A 166 -17.48 -11.87 -3.61
N PHE A 167 -16.71 -10.80 -3.79
CA PHE A 167 -15.36 -10.90 -4.31
C PHE A 167 -14.47 -11.74 -3.39
N ASP A 168 -14.57 -11.54 -2.09
CA ASP A 168 -13.80 -12.26 -1.08
C ASP A 168 -14.16 -13.74 -1.04
N MET A 169 -15.45 -14.10 -1.12
CA MET A 169 -15.86 -15.50 -1.26
C MET A 169 -15.24 -16.15 -2.51
N MET A 170 -15.26 -15.45 -3.65
CA MET A 170 -14.63 -15.94 -4.88
C MET A 170 -13.11 -16.06 -4.77
N PHE A 171 -12.48 -15.10 -4.09
CA PHE A 171 -11.05 -15.09 -3.85
C PHE A 171 -10.65 -16.25 -2.94
N ASP A 172 -11.35 -16.48 -1.84
CA ASP A 172 -11.07 -17.56 -0.88
C ASP A 172 -11.12 -18.93 -1.56
N MET A 173 -12.08 -19.16 -2.45
CA MET A 173 -12.17 -20.40 -3.24
C MET A 173 -10.99 -20.62 -4.20
N LEU A 174 -10.42 -19.54 -4.75
CA LEU A 174 -9.36 -19.62 -5.78
C LEU A 174 -7.95 -19.39 -5.22
N SER A 175 -7.83 -18.75 -4.07
CA SER A 175 -6.56 -18.35 -3.44
C SER A 175 -5.57 -19.49 -3.29
N PRO A 176 -5.95 -20.76 -2.97
CA PRO A 176 -4.99 -21.85 -2.85
C PRO A 176 -4.31 -22.21 -4.18
N PHE A 177 -4.91 -21.83 -5.30
CA PHE A 177 -4.43 -22.15 -6.65
C PHE A 177 -3.77 -20.97 -7.35
N LEU A 178 -3.95 -19.75 -6.84
CA LEU A 178 -3.36 -18.53 -7.39
C LEU A 178 -1.92 -18.37 -6.88
N ARG A 179 -0.96 -18.46 -7.80
CA ARG A 179 0.46 -18.22 -7.47
C ARG A 179 0.72 -16.73 -7.31
N SER A 180 1.29 -16.35 -6.17
CA SER A 180 1.92 -15.04 -5.99
C SER A 180 3.27 -15.01 -6.72
N SER A 181 3.58 -13.88 -7.36
CA SER A 181 4.90 -13.61 -7.93
C SER A 181 5.28 -12.14 -7.75
N CYS A 182 6.55 -11.80 -8.00
CA CYS A 182 7.04 -10.42 -7.89
C CYS A 182 6.26 -9.40 -8.72
N ASN A 183 5.58 -9.84 -9.78
CA ASN A 183 4.81 -8.98 -10.69
C ASN A 183 3.30 -9.28 -10.65
N ARG A 184 2.86 -10.21 -9.80
CA ARG A 184 1.50 -10.70 -9.79
C ARG A 184 1.05 -10.97 -8.37
N GLU A 185 0.18 -10.10 -7.89
CA GLU A 185 -0.52 -10.29 -6.64
C GLU A 185 -1.83 -11.07 -6.90
N PRO A 186 -2.15 -12.14 -6.13
CA PRO A 186 -3.30 -13.00 -6.37
C PRO A 186 -4.66 -12.29 -6.44
N ARG A 187 -4.93 -11.35 -5.53
CA ARG A 187 -6.22 -10.65 -5.44
C ARG A 187 -6.44 -9.77 -6.67
N ASN A 188 -5.41 -9.03 -7.07
CA ASN A 188 -5.36 -8.25 -8.29
C ASN A 188 -5.42 -9.11 -9.54
N ALA A 189 -4.86 -10.33 -9.54
CA ALA A 189 -5.01 -11.24 -10.67
C ALA A 189 -6.47 -11.63 -10.89
N LEU A 190 -7.21 -11.93 -9.82
CA LEU A 190 -8.64 -12.18 -9.88
C LEU A 190 -9.42 -10.94 -10.32
N ALA A 191 -9.05 -9.76 -9.80
CA ALA A 191 -9.66 -8.50 -10.20
C ALA A 191 -9.43 -8.19 -11.68
N ILE A 192 -8.23 -8.41 -12.22
CA ILE A 192 -7.91 -8.27 -13.64
C ILE A 192 -8.85 -9.11 -14.50
N PHE A 193 -9.12 -10.35 -14.09
CA PHE A 193 -10.06 -11.22 -14.80
C PHE A 193 -11.46 -10.61 -14.85
N TRP A 194 -12.01 -10.23 -13.69
CA TRP A 194 -13.35 -9.66 -13.62
C TRP A 194 -13.48 -8.31 -14.30
N ILE A 195 -12.49 -7.42 -14.16
CA ILE A 195 -12.45 -6.14 -14.88
C ILE A 195 -12.47 -6.39 -16.38
N LYS A 196 -11.67 -7.34 -16.88
CA LYS A 196 -11.66 -7.65 -18.32
C LYS A 196 -12.97 -8.27 -18.79
N ALA A 197 -13.62 -9.09 -17.97
CA ALA A 197 -14.90 -9.73 -18.29
C ALA A 197 -16.07 -8.72 -18.27
N LYS A 198 -16.06 -7.79 -17.30
CA LYS A 198 -17.10 -6.79 -17.12
C LYS A 198 -16.98 -5.59 -18.07
N THR A 199 -15.76 -5.13 -18.30
CA THR A 199 -15.50 -3.90 -19.05
C THR A 199 -15.03 -4.20 -20.47
N ASN A 200 -15.21 -3.27 -21.39
CA ASN A 200 -14.67 -3.37 -22.74
C ASN A 200 -13.21 -2.84 -22.84
N LEU A 201 -12.46 -2.84 -21.74
CA LEU A 201 -11.08 -2.33 -21.73
C LEU A 201 -10.13 -3.31 -22.42
N SER A 202 -9.18 -2.77 -23.18
CA SER A 202 -8.08 -3.55 -23.74
C SER A 202 -7.10 -4.02 -22.65
N PHE A 203 -6.37 -5.09 -22.92
CA PHE A 203 -5.33 -5.58 -21.99
C PHE A 203 -4.26 -4.52 -21.69
N SER A 204 -3.94 -3.63 -22.63
CA SER A 204 -2.97 -2.54 -22.41
C SER A 204 -3.53 -1.45 -21.48
N GLN A 205 -4.82 -1.11 -21.61
CA GLN A 205 -5.49 -0.18 -20.70
C GLN A 205 -5.54 -0.74 -19.27
N ILE A 206 -5.93 -2.02 -19.12
CA ILE A 206 -5.94 -2.69 -17.82
C ILE A 206 -4.53 -2.73 -17.22
N GLY A 207 -3.51 -3.07 -18.02
CA GLY A 207 -2.14 -3.08 -17.52
C GLY A 207 -1.66 -1.70 -17.06
N SER A 208 -2.21 -0.63 -17.64
CA SER A 208 -1.92 0.74 -17.19
C SER A 208 -2.62 1.09 -15.88
N LEU A 209 -3.83 0.56 -15.62
CA LEU A 209 -4.52 0.69 -14.32
C LEU A 209 -3.73 0.02 -13.20
N PHE A 210 -3.20 -1.18 -13.46
CA PHE A 210 -2.39 -1.93 -12.48
C PHE A 210 -0.91 -1.52 -12.49
N ASN A 211 -0.55 -0.44 -13.18
CA ASN A 211 0.83 0.09 -13.30
C ASN A 211 1.88 -0.97 -13.69
N TYR A 212 1.54 -1.90 -14.58
CA TYR A 212 2.51 -2.83 -15.14
C TYR A 212 3.54 -2.07 -16.00
N THR A 213 4.79 -2.18 -15.59
CA THR A 213 5.96 -1.54 -16.20
C THR A 213 6.26 -2.07 -17.61
N GLY A 214 7.19 -1.47 -18.34
CA GLY A 214 7.59 -1.94 -19.68
C GLY A 214 6.74 -1.38 -20.82
N ASP A 215 7.12 -1.76 -22.04
CA ASP A 215 6.45 -1.32 -23.27
C ASP A 215 4.99 -1.83 -23.35
N SER A 216 4.25 -1.27 -24.30
CA SER A 216 2.81 -1.58 -24.48
C SER A 216 2.56 -3.07 -24.71
N GLU A 217 3.47 -3.77 -25.40
CA GLU A 217 3.30 -5.18 -25.73
C GLU A 217 3.58 -6.09 -24.53
N ALA A 218 4.68 -5.88 -23.82
CA ALA A 218 5.03 -6.62 -22.61
C ALA A 218 3.97 -6.44 -21.52
N ARG A 219 3.39 -5.24 -21.42
CA ARG A 219 2.26 -4.93 -20.53
C ARG A 219 1.01 -5.69 -20.95
N ARG A 220 0.60 -5.58 -22.22
CA ARG A 220 -0.56 -6.29 -22.78
C ARG A 220 -0.46 -7.79 -22.57
N LYS A 221 0.71 -8.38 -22.86
CA LYS A 221 0.97 -9.81 -22.72
C LYS A 221 0.82 -10.27 -21.26
N ARG A 222 1.40 -9.54 -20.30
CA ARG A 222 1.26 -9.85 -18.87
C ARG A 222 -0.19 -9.88 -18.41
N VAL A 223 -1.01 -8.92 -18.83
CA VAL A 223 -2.44 -8.93 -18.47
C VAL A 223 -3.17 -10.10 -19.13
N ALA A 224 -2.88 -10.39 -20.40
CA ALA A 224 -3.46 -11.54 -21.10
C ALA A 224 -3.12 -12.87 -20.41
N ASP A 225 -1.84 -13.10 -20.10
CA ASP A 225 -1.37 -14.30 -19.40
C ASP A 225 -2.03 -14.42 -18.01
N THR A 226 -2.20 -13.28 -17.31
CA THR A 226 -2.88 -13.23 -16.02
C THR A 226 -4.36 -13.61 -16.18
N PHE A 227 -5.06 -13.01 -17.13
CA PHE A 227 -6.45 -13.31 -17.44
C PHE A 227 -6.65 -14.80 -17.76
N ASP A 228 -5.85 -15.35 -18.68
CA ASP A 228 -5.97 -16.75 -19.11
C ASP A 228 -5.67 -17.71 -17.96
N SER A 229 -4.68 -17.40 -17.11
CA SER A 229 -4.39 -18.25 -15.96
C SER A 229 -5.54 -18.32 -14.95
N VAL A 230 -6.23 -17.19 -14.69
CA VAL A 230 -7.40 -17.18 -13.79
C VAL A 230 -8.58 -17.90 -14.45
N ARG A 231 -8.80 -17.69 -15.75
CA ARG A 231 -9.82 -18.41 -16.52
C ARG A 231 -9.64 -19.92 -16.41
N ILE A 232 -8.42 -20.43 -16.60
CA ILE A 232 -8.11 -21.86 -16.49
C ILE A 232 -8.42 -22.38 -15.08
N LEU A 233 -8.07 -21.61 -14.04
CA LEU A 233 -8.36 -21.98 -12.65
C LEU A 233 -9.86 -22.03 -12.36
N LEU A 234 -10.64 -21.07 -12.87
CA LEU A 234 -12.10 -21.06 -12.75
C LEU A 234 -12.72 -22.28 -13.45
N VAL A 235 -12.32 -22.57 -14.69
CA VAL A 235 -12.83 -23.72 -15.45
C VAL A 235 -12.47 -25.04 -14.77
N ARG A 236 -11.29 -25.12 -14.14
CA ARG A 236 -10.83 -26.36 -13.50
C ARG A 236 -11.44 -26.59 -12.12
N ASN A 237 -11.58 -25.54 -11.31
CA ASN A 237 -11.91 -25.69 -9.88
C ASN A 237 -13.30 -25.18 -9.53
N LEU A 238 -13.82 -24.18 -10.24
CA LEU A 238 -15.13 -23.59 -9.93
C LEU A 238 -16.25 -24.24 -10.74
N VAL A 239 -16.06 -24.33 -12.07
CA VAL A 239 -17.08 -24.84 -12.99
C VAL A 239 -17.55 -26.24 -12.61
N PRO A 240 -16.68 -27.25 -12.37
CA PRO A 240 -17.15 -28.61 -12.10
C PRO A 240 -17.91 -28.76 -10.77
N LEU A 241 -17.70 -27.82 -9.84
CA LEU A 241 -18.30 -27.85 -8.51
C LEU A 241 -19.55 -26.99 -8.39
N ASN A 242 -19.78 -26.06 -9.32
CA ASN A 242 -20.86 -25.06 -9.20
C ASN A 242 -21.66 -24.85 -10.49
N LEU A 243 -21.24 -25.41 -11.62
CA LEU A 243 -21.85 -25.20 -12.93
C LEU A 243 -21.90 -26.51 -13.74
N GLY A 244 -22.87 -26.62 -14.65
CA GLY A 244 -23.09 -27.82 -15.46
C GLY A 244 -23.76 -28.97 -14.69
N VAL A 245 -23.90 -30.14 -15.31
CA VAL A 245 -24.61 -31.29 -14.68
C VAL A 245 -23.78 -32.05 -13.65
N TYR A 246 -22.46 -31.92 -13.68
CA TYR A 246 -21.56 -32.74 -12.88
C TYR A 246 -21.54 -32.38 -11.40
N HIS A 247 -21.97 -31.16 -11.03
CA HIS A 247 -22.06 -30.75 -9.62
C HIS A 247 -23.39 -31.13 -8.95
N LEU A 248 -24.40 -31.52 -9.74
CA LEU A 248 -25.71 -31.89 -9.21
C LEU A 248 -25.75 -33.39 -8.91
N THR A 249 -26.09 -33.72 -7.67
CA THR A 249 -26.49 -35.09 -7.35
C THR A 249 -27.80 -35.45 -8.04
N ARG A 250 -28.05 -36.74 -8.24
CA ARG A 250 -29.31 -37.21 -8.85
C ARG A 250 -30.53 -36.68 -8.09
N ASP A 251 -30.49 -36.67 -6.77
CA ASP A 251 -31.61 -36.21 -5.94
C ASP A 251 -31.82 -34.69 -6.09
N GLN A 252 -30.75 -33.90 -6.11
CA GLN A 252 -30.83 -32.46 -6.39
C GLN A 252 -31.37 -32.19 -7.79
N ALA A 253 -30.97 -32.97 -8.78
CA ALA A 253 -31.47 -32.83 -10.15
C ALA A 253 -32.96 -33.21 -10.26
N LEU A 254 -33.43 -34.21 -9.50
CA LEU A 254 -34.85 -34.58 -9.46
C LEU A 254 -35.73 -33.51 -8.77
N ILE A 255 -35.18 -32.71 -7.86
CA ILE A 255 -35.91 -31.57 -7.26
C ILE A 255 -36.27 -30.54 -8.34
N HIS A 256 -35.43 -30.38 -9.36
CA HIS A 256 -35.67 -29.47 -10.47
C HIS A 256 -36.63 -30.02 -11.53
N ASN A 257 -37.11 -31.27 -11.41
CA ASN A 257 -38.13 -31.80 -12.32
C ASN A 257 -39.44 -31.00 -12.17
N THR A 258 -39.90 -30.43 -13.28
CA THR A 258 -41.22 -29.78 -13.38
C THR A 258 -42.36 -30.80 -13.23
N ALA A 259 -43.60 -30.33 -13.07
CA ALA A 259 -44.77 -31.22 -13.07
C ALA A 259 -44.86 -32.04 -14.36
N PHE A 260 -44.54 -31.43 -15.52
CA PHE A 260 -44.46 -32.13 -16.80
C PHE A 260 -43.36 -33.18 -16.83
N SER A 261 -42.18 -32.85 -16.28
CA SER A 261 -41.06 -33.79 -16.18
C SER A 261 -41.44 -35.08 -15.45
N LYS A 262 -42.23 -34.96 -14.37
CA LYS A 262 -42.68 -36.11 -13.57
C LYS A 262 -43.77 -36.91 -14.28
N GLU A 263 -44.71 -36.25 -14.96
CA GLU A 263 -45.80 -36.92 -15.66
C GLU A 263 -45.32 -37.80 -16.82
N PHE A 264 -44.39 -37.28 -17.64
CA PHE A 264 -43.97 -37.97 -18.87
C PHE A 264 -42.73 -38.86 -18.68
N TRP A 265 -41.88 -38.56 -17.68
CA TRP A 265 -40.61 -39.27 -17.48
C TRP A 265 -40.42 -39.83 -16.06
N ASP A 266 -41.43 -39.74 -15.21
CA ASP A 266 -41.47 -40.29 -13.84
C ASP A 266 -40.25 -39.82 -13.01
N ASN A 267 -39.52 -40.73 -12.37
CA ASN A 267 -38.33 -40.43 -11.56
C ASN A 267 -37.02 -40.35 -12.37
N LYS A 268 -37.08 -40.02 -13.66
CA LYS A 268 -35.88 -39.75 -14.45
C LYS A 268 -35.50 -38.28 -14.33
N VAL A 269 -34.20 -38.02 -14.19
CA VAL A 269 -33.67 -36.65 -14.22
C VAL A 269 -33.92 -36.09 -15.62
N THR A 270 -34.60 -34.95 -15.69
CA THR A 270 -34.80 -34.22 -16.95
C THR A 270 -34.11 -32.85 -16.85
N ILE A 271 -33.42 -32.48 -17.91
CA ILE A 271 -32.76 -31.17 -18.04
C ILE A 271 -33.43 -30.47 -19.20
N ILE A 272 -34.16 -29.42 -18.91
CA ILE A 272 -34.73 -28.54 -19.93
C ILE A 272 -33.64 -27.52 -20.23
N TRP A 273 -33.09 -27.58 -21.45
CA TRP A 273 -32.21 -26.54 -21.96
C TRP A 273 -33.12 -25.37 -22.38
N ASP A 274 -33.05 -24.30 -21.61
CA ASP A 274 -33.56 -22.96 -21.95
C ASP A 274 -32.59 -22.28 -22.93
#